data_AF-A0A7W1SPX9-F1
#
_entry.id   AF-A0A7W1SPX9-F1
#
_cell.length_a   1.000
_cell.length_b   1.000
_cell.length_c   1.000
_cell.angle_alpha   90.00
_cell.angle_beta   90.00
_cell.angle_gamma   90.00
#
_symmetry.space_group_name_H-M   'P 1'
#
loop_
_entity.id
_entity.type
_entity.pdbx_description
1 polymer ?
#
loop_
_entity_poly.entity_id
_entity_poly.type
_entity_poly.pdbx_seq_one_letter_code
_entity_poly.pdbx_strand_id
1 'polypeptide(L)'
;MKNAFYIHIFLLFISSTVEAQKVKWVNIIANGHLVGSITSMDKDDEGNLYFSFNYTIDHGYLQGYSSHSKIFKINTDGETDWEIGGDSTFTPSIQDIVYIQNRLFAIGTYFTKITGEGKIVFEEKGYGMPKPTIAANKRFLVYPDWYLKENENLLEVKLVKSGFNKNIEWAADLPEVIADEKVAISNDAIYFAYKKISGGQRFLRKYDFEGKLQWEINTGIFHFDLKTDEYGNAYLAGHFIGSGGVMKIKPTGEVAWVLSYPGYSFHSCLIEKNVVHLGGYEWTANYESTAYAAVNANNGELISIKNLEMFPEGRNQANHLVKHGNTIYLGGSANVNGNQTYPRAFLAKLEVEDIVIPNPTNIKEHKKEEGRIKVYPNPSYNSQFSIEYINPVATGLLIISISNSLGLNVFSKEIPSFSGNHKEEVVLQNAAPGVYIVLLKMGEAVEQKKIVLR
;
A
#
# COMPACT_ATOMS: atom_id res chain seq x y z
N MET A 1 37.64 -45.73 -13.53
CA MET A 1 36.82 -44.77 -14.31
C MET A 1 35.36 -45.24 -14.54
N LYS A 2 34.72 -45.95 -13.59
CA LYS A 2 33.25 -46.21 -13.62
C LYS A 2 32.52 -46.00 -12.28
N ASN A 3 33.24 -45.74 -11.18
CA ASN A 3 32.64 -45.50 -9.86
C ASN A 3 32.57 -44.01 -9.44
N ALA A 4 33.05 -43.09 -10.29
CA ALA A 4 32.93 -41.64 -10.05
C ALA A 4 31.57 -41.06 -10.48
N PHE A 5 30.74 -41.84 -11.18
CA PHE A 5 29.47 -41.36 -11.75
C PHE A 5 28.28 -41.47 -10.77
N TYR A 6 28.36 -42.31 -9.74
CA TYR A 6 27.29 -42.46 -8.73
C TYR A 6 27.36 -41.44 -7.58
N ILE A 7 28.52 -40.82 -7.35
CA ILE A 7 28.68 -39.81 -6.28
C ILE A 7 28.18 -38.42 -6.74
N HIS A 8 28.18 -38.13 -8.04
CA HIS A 8 27.66 -36.85 -8.55
C HIS A 8 26.12 -36.79 -8.59
N ILE A 9 25.43 -37.93 -8.75
CA ILE A 9 23.95 -37.95 -8.73
C ILE A 9 23.42 -37.93 -7.30
N PHE A 10 24.15 -38.47 -6.32
CA PHE A 10 23.73 -38.42 -4.91
C PHE A 10 23.99 -37.05 -4.25
N LEU A 11 24.96 -36.26 -4.73
CA LEU A 11 25.17 -34.87 -4.30
C LEU A 11 24.22 -33.87 -4.99
N LEU A 12 23.70 -34.20 -6.18
CA LEU A 12 22.65 -33.40 -6.85
C LEU A 12 21.25 -33.54 -6.23
N PHE A 13 21.04 -34.53 -5.35
CA PHE A 13 19.81 -34.65 -4.56
C PHE A 13 19.91 -34.04 -3.16
N ILE A 14 21.09 -33.54 -2.76
CA ILE A 14 21.27 -32.78 -1.50
C ILE A 14 21.18 -31.26 -1.76
N SER A 15 21.15 -30.80 -3.02
CA SER A 15 21.08 -29.37 -3.37
C SER A 15 19.69 -28.85 -3.77
N SER A 16 18.62 -29.64 -3.58
CA SER A 16 17.26 -29.21 -3.95
C SER A 16 16.20 -29.36 -2.85
N THR A 17 16.61 -29.70 -1.62
CA THR A 17 15.72 -29.66 -0.45
C THR A 17 16.48 -29.11 0.75
N VAL A 18 15.86 -28.16 1.43
CA VAL A 18 16.37 -27.41 2.60
C VAL A 18 17.29 -26.22 2.28
N GLU A 19 16.86 -25.34 1.36
CA GLU A 19 16.78 -23.94 1.77
C GLU A 19 15.72 -23.89 2.86
N ALA A 20 16.12 -24.18 4.10
CA ALA A 20 15.33 -23.86 5.27
C ALA A 20 15.00 -22.38 5.14
N GLN A 21 13.73 -22.07 4.87
CA GLN A 21 13.23 -20.72 4.77
C GLN A 21 13.76 -19.97 6.00
N LYS A 22 14.68 -19.02 5.80
CA LYS A 22 15.32 -18.25 6.88
C LYS A 22 14.34 -17.24 7.50
N VAL A 23 13.15 -17.68 7.88
CA VAL A 23 12.31 -16.97 8.84
C VAL A 23 12.97 -17.20 10.19
N LYS A 24 13.89 -16.30 10.57
CA LYS A 24 14.76 -16.49 11.74
C LYS A 24 13.98 -16.54 13.06
N TRP A 25 12.78 -15.97 13.11
CA TRP A 25 11.94 -15.88 14.31
C TRP A 25 10.45 -15.94 13.94
N VAL A 26 9.77 -17.00 14.38
CA VAL A 26 8.31 -17.03 14.55
C VAL A 26 8.07 -17.31 16.02
N ASN A 27 7.71 -16.29 16.79
CA ASN A 27 7.28 -16.52 18.16
C ASN A 27 5.76 -16.63 18.16
N ILE A 28 5.24 -17.78 18.59
CA ILE A 28 3.83 -17.88 18.95
C ILE A 28 3.72 -17.14 20.29
N ILE A 29 3.21 -15.91 20.24
CA ILE A 29 3.09 -15.06 21.42
C ILE A 29 2.08 -15.65 22.43
N ALA A 30 1.23 -16.57 21.95
CA ALA A 30 0.19 -17.24 22.73
C ALA A 30 0.37 -18.78 22.71
N ASN A 31 1.11 -19.33 23.66
CA ASN A 31 1.06 -20.77 23.94
C ASN A 31 -0.18 -21.08 24.81
N GLY A 32 -1.05 -21.99 24.35
CA GLY A 32 -2.23 -22.46 25.10
C GLY A 32 -3.58 -22.08 24.48
N HIS A 33 -4.63 -21.96 25.32
CA HIS A 33 -6.01 -21.58 24.95
C HIS A 33 -6.17 -20.09 24.56
N LEU A 34 -5.06 -19.35 24.45
CA LEU A 34 -5.07 -17.94 24.09
C LEU A 34 -5.20 -17.82 22.58
N VAL A 35 -6.38 -17.40 22.17
CA VAL A 35 -6.76 -17.21 20.76
C VAL A 35 -6.69 -15.72 20.48
N GLY A 36 -5.94 -15.29 19.49
CA GLY A 36 -5.85 -13.86 19.22
C GLY A 36 -5.24 -13.49 17.88
N SER A 37 -5.27 -12.20 17.60
CA SER A 37 -4.64 -11.62 16.41
C SER A 37 -3.87 -10.35 16.78
N ILE A 38 -2.76 -10.13 16.09
CA ILE A 38 -2.14 -8.81 16.07
C ILE A 38 -3.10 -7.89 15.32
N THR A 39 -3.43 -6.75 15.92
CA THR A 39 -4.41 -5.80 15.38
C THR A 39 -3.85 -4.44 15.01
N SER A 40 -2.64 -4.15 15.48
CA SER A 40 -1.84 -3.04 14.99
C SER A 40 -0.38 -3.31 15.24
N MET A 41 0.49 -2.73 14.42
CA MET A 41 1.92 -2.71 14.63
C MET A 41 2.46 -1.35 14.19
N ASP A 42 3.41 -0.83 14.95
CA ASP A 42 4.25 0.30 14.54
C ASP A 42 5.60 0.19 15.26
N LYS A 43 6.53 1.07 14.97
CA LYS A 43 7.79 1.21 15.69
C LYS A 43 7.95 2.61 16.22
N ASP A 44 8.83 2.81 17.20
CA ASP A 44 9.25 4.15 17.58
C ASP A 44 10.45 4.64 16.76
N ASP A 45 10.97 5.82 17.12
CA ASP A 45 12.08 6.47 16.41
C ASP A 45 13.43 5.79 16.71
N GLU A 46 13.54 5.11 17.87
CA GLU A 46 14.66 4.24 18.21
C GLU A 46 14.60 2.91 17.44
N GLY A 47 13.41 2.54 16.98
CA GLY A 47 13.15 1.34 16.21
C GLY A 47 12.63 0.16 17.01
N ASN A 48 12.28 0.38 18.27
CA ASN A 48 11.56 -0.61 19.06
C ASN A 48 10.20 -0.86 18.41
N LEU A 49 9.83 -2.11 18.25
CA LEU A 49 8.59 -2.53 17.65
C LEU A 49 7.51 -2.62 18.71
N TYR A 50 6.35 -2.04 18.46
CA TYR A 50 5.17 -2.16 19.30
C TYR A 50 4.05 -2.81 18.51
N PHE A 51 3.28 -3.64 19.20
CA PHE A 51 2.10 -4.24 18.59
C PHE A 51 1.00 -4.44 19.61
N SER A 52 -0.24 -4.24 19.15
CA SER A 52 -1.42 -4.57 19.94
C SER A 52 -1.93 -5.95 19.56
N PHE A 53 -2.23 -6.74 20.58
CA PHE A 53 -2.71 -8.10 20.47
C PHE A 53 -4.07 -8.19 21.15
N ASN A 54 -5.09 -8.59 20.39
CA ASN A 54 -6.39 -8.92 20.95
C ASN A 54 -6.47 -10.43 21.13
N TYR A 55 -6.87 -10.87 22.31
CA TYR A 55 -7.08 -12.28 22.57
C TYR A 55 -8.35 -12.56 23.34
N THR A 56 -8.86 -13.75 23.12
CA THR A 56 -10.02 -14.30 23.79
C THR A 56 -9.56 -15.42 24.71
N ILE A 57 -9.98 -15.35 25.96
CA ILE A 57 -9.89 -16.49 26.88
C ILE A 57 -11.19 -17.27 26.77
N ASP A 58 -11.08 -18.54 26.35
CA ASP A 58 -12.18 -19.49 26.44
C ASP A 58 -12.30 -19.99 27.89
N HIS A 59 -13.32 -19.53 28.61
CA HIS A 59 -13.62 -19.98 29.98
C HIS A 59 -14.41 -21.31 30.01
N GLY A 60 -14.54 -21.98 28.87
CA GLY A 60 -15.33 -23.18 28.68
C GLY A 60 -16.77 -22.87 28.26
N TYR A 61 -17.46 -23.93 27.76
CA TYR A 61 -18.76 -23.89 27.07
C TYR A 61 -19.92 -23.14 27.77
N LEU A 62 -19.76 -22.77 29.05
CA LEU A 62 -20.81 -22.15 29.87
C LEU A 62 -20.46 -20.76 30.41
N GLN A 63 -19.21 -20.31 30.29
CA GLN A 63 -18.77 -19.05 30.93
C GLN A 63 -18.56 -17.89 29.94
N GLY A 64 -18.78 -18.13 28.65
CA GLY A 64 -18.65 -17.10 27.62
C GLY A 64 -17.20 -16.74 27.31
N TYR A 65 -17.03 -15.80 26.38
CA TYR A 65 -15.73 -15.34 25.92
C TYR A 65 -15.41 -13.99 26.53
N SER A 66 -14.18 -13.83 27.02
CA SER A 66 -13.66 -12.53 27.45
C SER A 66 -12.57 -12.07 26.49
N SER A 67 -12.79 -10.91 25.87
CA SER A 67 -11.82 -10.27 24.98
C SER A 67 -10.91 -9.36 25.78
N HIS A 68 -9.61 -9.56 25.62
CA HIS A 68 -8.57 -8.77 26.24
C HIS A 68 -7.68 -8.17 25.17
N SER A 69 -7.04 -7.05 25.49
CA SER A 69 -6.09 -6.37 24.62
C SER A 69 -4.81 -6.09 25.38
N LYS A 70 -3.65 -6.36 24.76
CA LYS A 70 -2.34 -6.03 25.33
C LYS A 70 -1.47 -5.34 24.30
N ILE A 71 -0.58 -4.44 24.75
CA ILE A 71 0.51 -3.88 23.95
C ILE A 71 1.81 -4.53 24.39
N PHE A 72 2.60 -4.92 23.40
CA PHE A 72 3.92 -5.50 23.58
C PHE A 72 4.96 -4.58 22.96
N LYS A 73 6.16 -4.55 23.54
CA LYS A 73 7.34 -3.90 22.99
C LYS A 73 8.42 -4.94 22.71
N ILE A 74 9.04 -4.88 21.54
CA ILE A 74 10.27 -5.59 21.21
C ILE A 74 11.34 -4.54 20.97
N ASN A 75 12.39 -4.57 21.78
CA ASN A 75 13.52 -3.68 21.64
C ASN A 75 14.33 -4.01 20.38
N THR A 76 15.17 -3.07 19.94
CA THR A 76 16.00 -3.25 18.74
C THR A 76 16.99 -4.41 18.81
N ASP A 77 17.35 -4.85 20.02
CA ASP A 77 18.19 -6.03 20.28
C ASP A 77 17.41 -7.36 20.21
N GLY A 78 16.08 -7.29 20.06
CA GLY A 78 15.18 -8.44 20.03
C GLY A 78 14.70 -8.88 21.42
N GLU A 79 15.11 -8.21 22.49
CA GLU A 79 14.56 -8.46 23.83
C GLU A 79 13.13 -7.93 23.90
N THR A 80 12.25 -8.71 24.52
CA THR A 80 10.86 -8.33 24.74
C THR A 80 10.72 -7.71 26.13
N ASP A 81 10.43 -6.41 26.18
CA ASP A 81 10.01 -5.76 27.43
C ASP A 81 8.50 -5.92 27.60
N TRP A 82 8.08 -6.36 28.79
CA TRP A 82 6.67 -6.64 29.08
C TRP A 82 5.89 -5.42 29.60
N GLU A 83 4.62 -5.40 29.15
CA GLU A 83 3.43 -4.73 29.65
C GLU A 83 3.45 -3.21 29.88
N ILE A 84 2.96 -2.49 28.88
CA ILE A 84 2.25 -1.23 29.10
C ILE A 84 0.75 -1.56 29.07
N GLY A 85 0.18 -1.88 30.24
CA GLY A 85 -1.27 -2.13 30.40
C GLY A 85 -1.53 -3.17 31.49
N GLY A 86 -2.35 -2.83 32.49
CA GLY A 86 -2.76 -3.79 33.52
C GLY A 86 -3.70 -4.85 32.94
N ASP A 87 -3.68 -6.06 33.51
CA ASP A 87 -4.74 -7.06 33.31
C ASP A 87 -6.08 -6.49 33.77
N SER A 88 -6.77 -5.76 32.91
CA SER A 88 -8.16 -5.38 33.19
C SER A 88 -9.02 -6.61 32.92
N THR A 89 -9.32 -7.37 33.98
CA THR A 89 -10.35 -8.43 33.99
C THR A 89 -11.77 -7.86 33.87
N PHE A 90 -11.91 -6.57 33.52
CA PHE A 90 -13.18 -5.90 33.40
C PHE A 90 -13.75 -6.12 32.00
N THR A 91 -15.08 -6.29 31.94
CA THR A 91 -15.92 -6.17 30.74
C THR A 91 -15.34 -5.17 29.73
N PRO A 92 -15.44 -5.43 28.41
CA PRO A 92 -14.57 -4.92 27.33
C PRO A 92 -14.70 -3.41 27.02
N SER A 93 -14.71 -2.57 28.04
CA SER A 93 -15.35 -1.27 28.02
C SER A 93 -14.42 -0.07 28.10
N ILE A 94 -13.15 -0.22 28.45
CA ILE A 94 -12.18 0.88 28.47
C ILE A 94 -10.90 0.44 27.76
N GLN A 95 -10.62 1.06 26.60
CA GLN A 95 -9.38 0.87 25.88
C GLN A 95 -8.56 2.13 26.01
N ASP A 96 -7.31 1.94 26.39
CA ASP A 96 -6.35 3.00 26.50
C ASP A 96 -5.83 3.37 25.11
N ILE A 97 -5.96 4.65 24.77
CA ILE A 97 -5.10 5.26 23.75
C ILE A 97 -3.72 5.37 24.40
N VAL A 98 -2.81 4.47 24.03
CA VAL A 98 -1.45 4.53 24.53
C VAL A 98 -0.63 5.35 23.55
N TYR A 99 -0.16 6.51 24.03
CA TYR A 99 0.85 7.28 23.32
C TYR A 99 2.22 6.76 23.71
N ILE A 100 2.97 6.27 22.71
CA ILE A 100 4.36 5.91 22.90
C ILE A 100 5.19 6.80 21.99
N GLN A 101 6.01 7.67 22.59
CA GLN A 101 6.88 8.63 21.89
C GLN A 101 6.16 9.45 20.78
N ASN A 102 4.99 10.03 21.09
CA ASN A 102 4.14 10.80 20.15
C ASN A 102 3.52 10.00 18.99
N ARG A 103 3.52 8.67 19.07
CA ARG A 103 2.79 7.79 18.15
C ARG A 103 1.55 7.24 18.83
N LEU A 104 0.48 7.16 18.07
CA LEU A 104 -0.82 6.69 18.53
C LEU A 104 -0.92 5.18 18.38
N PHE A 105 -1.10 4.47 19.50
CA PHE A 105 -1.55 3.08 19.48
C PHE A 105 -3.00 3.05 19.94
N ALA A 106 -3.91 2.79 19.00
CA ALA A 106 -5.32 2.63 19.29
C ALA A 106 -5.63 1.16 19.57
N ILE A 107 -6.33 0.93 20.67
CA ILE A 107 -6.93 -0.36 21.00
C ILE A 107 -8.44 -0.15 20.88
N GLY A 108 -9.09 -0.80 19.89
CA GLY A 108 -10.54 -1.10 19.74
C GLY A 108 -11.60 -0.05 19.33
N THR A 109 -12.82 -0.11 19.91
CA THR A 109 -14.13 0.40 19.39
C THR A 109 -14.91 1.23 20.42
N TYR A 110 -15.10 2.53 20.14
CA TYR A 110 -16.06 3.41 20.83
C TYR A 110 -16.91 4.19 19.82
N PHE A 111 -18.07 4.64 20.27
CA PHE A 111 -18.79 5.78 19.70
C PHE A 111 -18.44 7.03 20.49
N THR A 112 -18.38 8.17 19.80
CA THR A 112 -18.36 9.46 20.48
C THR A 112 -19.77 10.03 20.55
N LYS A 113 -20.22 10.37 21.75
CA LYS A 113 -21.29 11.34 21.93
C LYS A 113 -20.68 12.73 22.02
N ILE A 114 -20.98 13.59 21.06
CA ILE A 114 -20.69 15.02 21.17
C ILE A 114 -21.77 15.62 22.06
N THR A 115 -21.37 16.11 23.22
CA THR A 115 -22.27 16.88 24.09
C THR A 115 -22.63 18.21 23.43
N GLY A 116 -23.72 18.85 23.84
CA GLY A 116 -24.10 20.19 23.36
C GLY A 116 -23.03 21.28 23.59
N GLU A 117 -22.00 21.00 24.39
CA GLU A 117 -20.83 21.85 24.64
C GLU A 117 -19.63 21.54 23.72
N GLY A 118 -19.74 20.59 22.80
CA GLY A 118 -18.64 20.17 21.92
C GLY A 118 -17.61 19.24 22.57
N LYS A 119 -17.85 18.74 23.79
CA LYS A 119 -16.98 17.74 24.42
C LYS A 119 -17.30 16.33 23.92
N ILE A 120 -16.24 15.57 23.65
CA ILE A 120 -16.25 14.14 23.33
C ILE A 120 -16.48 13.33 24.60
N VAL A 121 -17.57 12.59 24.66
CA VAL A 121 -17.79 11.52 25.65
C VAL A 121 -17.79 10.20 24.92
N PHE A 122 -16.87 9.30 25.26
CA PHE A 122 -16.88 7.95 24.72
C PHE A 122 -17.91 7.12 25.49
N GLU A 123 -18.95 6.67 24.81
CA GLU A 123 -19.96 5.76 25.39
C GLU A 123 -19.76 4.35 24.81
N GLU A 124 -19.71 3.36 25.69
CA GLU A 124 -19.65 1.95 25.31
C GLU A 124 -21.04 1.48 24.85
N LYS A 125 -21.17 0.91 23.65
CA LYS A 125 -22.33 0.09 23.28
C LYS A 125 -21.99 -1.04 22.30
N GLY A 126 -22.57 -2.21 22.59
CA GLY A 126 -23.12 -3.21 21.66
C GLY A 126 -22.18 -3.89 20.66
N TYR A 127 -22.07 -5.22 20.75
CA TYR A 127 -21.44 -6.09 19.75
C TYR A 127 -21.90 -5.78 18.31
N GLY A 128 -20.96 -5.67 17.36
CA GLY A 128 -21.23 -5.80 15.92
C GLY A 128 -20.93 -4.60 15.01
N MET A 129 -20.41 -3.49 15.53
CA MET A 129 -20.03 -2.34 14.68
C MET A 129 -18.56 -2.41 14.20
N PRO A 130 -18.25 -1.91 12.99
CA PRO A 130 -16.91 -1.95 12.44
C PRO A 130 -15.92 -1.11 13.27
N LYS A 131 -14.67 -1.59 13.37
CA LYS A 131 -13.60 -0.90 14.09
C LYS A 131 -13.17 0.35 13.30
N PRO A 132 -13.30 1.58 13.83
CA PRO A 132 -12.87 2.76 13.10
C PRO A 132 -11.35 2.70 12.89
N THR A 133 -10.92 2.90 11.64
CA THR A 133 -9.49 3.11 11.38
C THR A 133 -9.14 4.53 11.83
N ILE A 134 -8.07 4.66 12.61
CA ILE A 134 -7.56 5.96 13.06
C ILE A 134 -6.25 6.24 12.34
N ALA A 135 -6.14 7.43 11.75
CA ALA A 135 -4.86 7.97 11.29
C ALA A 135 -4.45 9.10 12.23
N ALA A 136 -3.16 9.16 12.53
CA ALA A 136 -2.58 10.21 13.33
C ALA A 136 -1.38 10.82 12.60
N ASN A 137 -1.18 12.11 12.78
CA ASN A 137 0.12 12.75 12.56
C ASN A 137 0.54 13.46 13.84
N LYS A 138 1.63 14.24 13.80
CA LYS A 138 2.14 14.97 14.97
C LYS A 138 1.21 16.05 15.54
N ARG A 139 0.05 16.32 14.92
CA ARG A 139 -0.84 17.44 15.27
C ARG A 139 -2.25 17.01 15.63
N PHE A 140 -2.81 16.05 14.91
CA PHE A 140 -4.22 15.69 15.03
C PHE A 140 -4.47 14.21 14.71
N LEU A 141 -5.68 13.78 15.10
CA LEU A 141 -6.27 12.48 14.82
C LEU A 141 -7.35 12.63 13.75
N VAL A 142 -7.50 11.62 12.90
CA VAL A 142 -8.61 11.51 11.97
C VAL A 142 -9.21 10.11 12.08
N TYR A 143 -10.53 10.04 12.23
CA TYR A 143 -11.24 8.78 12.35
C TYR A 143 -12.70 8.90 11.90
N PRO A 144 -13.30 7.83 11.33
CA PRO A 144 -14.73 7.76 11.12
C PRO A 144 -15.41 7.57 12.48
N ASP A 145 -16.52 8.27 12.68
CA ASP A 145 -17.31 8.22 13.89
C ASP A 145 -18.79 8.11 13.54
N TRP A 146 -19.53 7.38 14.36
CA TRP A 146 -20.91 7.02 14.09
C TRP A 146 -21.82 7.68 15.12
N TYR A 147 -22.77 8.46 14.65
CA TYR A 147 -23.70 9.24 15.44
C TYR A 147 -25.09 8.63 15.33
N LEU A 148 -25.72 8.37 16.48
CA LEU A 148 -27.16 8.14 16.52
C LEU A 148 -27.84 9.50 16.43
N LYS A 149 -28.53 9.76 15.32
CA LYS A 149 -29.33 10.96 15.19
C LYS A 149 -30.55 10.84 16.11
N GLU A 150 -30.62 11.68 17.14
CA GLU A 150 -31.78 11.73 18.04
C GLU A 150 -33.04 11.89 17.19
N ASN A 151 -33.98 10.96 17.35
CA ASN A 151 -35.30 10.87 16.70
C ASN A 151 -35.42 10.06 15.39
N GLU A 152 -34.36 9.56 14.76
CA GLU A 152 -34.48 8.87 13.46
C GLU A 152 -34.04 7.40 13.45
N ASN A 153 -33.46 6.86 14.53
CA ASN A 153 -32.78 5.54 14.53
C ASN A 153 -31.76 5.38 13.37
N LEU A 154 -31.35 6.48 12.75
CA LEU A 154 -30.39 6.52 11.67
C LEU A 154 -29.00 6.76 12.24
N LEU A 155 -28.07 5.94 11.77
CA LEU A 155 -26.66 6.01 12.09
C LEU A 155 -26.00 6.91 11.04
N GLU A 156 -25.62 8.11 11.42
CA GLU A 156 -24.87 9.04 10.58
C GLU A 156 -23.37 8.78 10.80
N VAL A 157 -22.58 8.70 9.73
CA VAL A 157 -21.13 8.56 9.85
C VAL A 157 -20.47 9.87 9.46
N LYS A 158 -19.54 10.35 10.28
CA LYS A 158 -18.74 11.53 9.96
C LYS A 158 -17.26 11.18 10.03
N LEU A 159 -16.47 11.80 9.17
CA LEU A 159 -15.02 11.81 9.30
C LEU A 159 -14.65 12.95 10.25
N VAL A 160 -14.09 12.62 11.41
CA VAL A 160 -13.77 13.59 12.46
C VAL A 160 -12.27 13.86 12.45
N LYS A 161 -11.89 15.14 12.49
CA LYS A 161 -10.54 15.57 12.85
C LYS A 161 -10.56 16.14 14.26
N SER A 162 -9.68 15.66 15.13
CA SER A 162 -9.57 16.12 16.51
C SER A 162 -8.13 16.39 16.91
N GLY A 163 -7.91 17.44 17.70
CA GLY A 163 -6.63 17.64 18.39
C GLY A 163 -6.41 16.55 19.44
N PHE A 164 -5.17 16.36 19.89
CA PHE A 164 -4.85 15.33 20.89
C PHE A 164 -5.51 15.54 22.26
N ASN A 165 -5.94 16.76 22.56
CA ASN A 165 -6.77 17.07 23.72
C ASN A 165 -8.24 16.64 23.56
N LYS A 166 -8.57 15.91 22.48
CA LYS A 166 -9.92 15.41 22.17
C LYS A 166 -10.94 16.52 21.87
N ASN A 167 -10.49 17.71 21.48
CA ASN A 167 -11.38 18.72 20.93
C ASN A 167 -11.57 18.47 19.43
N ILE A 168 -12.81 18.44 18.96
CA ILE A 168 -13.11 18.30 17.54
C ILE A 168 -12.76 19.62 16.85
N GLU A 169 -11.93 19.53 15.81
CA GLU A 169 -11.63 20.68 14.94
C GLU A 169 -12.68 20.81 13.84
N TRP A 170 -13.04 19.68 13.21
CA TRP A 170 -14.16 19.60 12.26
C TRP A 170 -14.66 18.17 12.12
N ALA A 171 -15.86 18.03 11.57
CA ALA A 171 -16.44 16.77 11.14
C ALA A 171 -17.01 16.94 9.72
N ALA A 172 -16.67 16.02 8.81
CA ALA A 172 -17.17 16.02 7.45
C ALA A 172 -18.21 14.90 7.27
N ASP A 173 -19.33 15.23 6.65
CA ASP A 173 -20.40 14.27 6.43
C ASP A 173 -19.97 13.20 5.41
N LEU A 174 -20.22 11.94 5.77
CA LEU A 174 -20.00 10.79 4.89
C LEU A 174 -21.33 10.35 4.25
N PRO A 175 -21.29 9.72 3.07
CA PRO A 175 -22.50 9.39 2.33
C PRO A 175 -23.12 8.11 2.88
N GLU A 176 -24.37 8.17 3.35
CA GLU A 176 -25.15 7.01 3.85
C GLU A 176 -24.36 6.07 4.80
N VAL A 177 -24.90 4.87 5.05
CA VAL A 177 -24.26 3.85 5.87
C VAL A 177 -23.07 3.26 5.11
N ILE A 178 -21.89 3.31 5.72
CA ILE A 178 -20.63 2.83 5.16
C ILE A 178 -20.08 1.61 5.91
N ALA A 179 -19.02 1.00 5.40
CA ALA A 179 -18.25 -0.07 6.04
C ALA A 179 -16.82 -0.07 5.51
N ASP A 180 -15.97 -0.96 6.03
CA ASP A 180 -14.59 -1.21 5.55
C ASP A 180 -13.72 0.07 5.51
N GLU A 181 -13.83 0.93 6.53
CA GLU A 181 -13.20 2.25 6.51
C GLU A 181 -11.68 2.15 6.63
N LYS A 182 -10.93 2.93 5.84
CA LYS A 182 -9.50 3.15 6.01
C LYS A 182 -9.20 4.63 5.88
N VAL A 183 -8.28 5.12 6.70
CA VAL A 183 -7.86 6.51 6.68
C VAL A 183 -6.34 6.60 6.61
N ALA A 184 -5.84 7.54 5.82
CA ALA A 184 -4.43 7.90 5.76
C ALA A 184 -4.28 9.42 5.69
N ILE A 185 -3.17 9.93 6.21
CA ILE A 185 -2.84 11.35 6.22
C ILE A 185 -1.57 11.54 5.38
N SER A 186 -1.59 12.43 4.40
CA SER A 186 -0.38 12.92 3.71
C SER A 186 0.08 14.23 4.34
N ASN A 187 1.09 14.87 3.74
CA ASN A 187 1.55 16.19 4.18
C ASN A 187 0.51 17.31 3.97
N ASP A 188 -0.42 17.12 3.03
CA ASP A 188 -1.35 18.15 2.54
C ASP A 188 -2.82 17.75 2.64
N ALA A 189 -3.13 16.50 2.96
CA ALA A 189 -4.48 15.98 2.82
C ALA A 189 -4.80 14.79 3.70
N ILE A 190 -6.08 14.47 3.75
CA ILE A 190 -6.65 13.29 4.38
C ILE A 190 -7.30 12.43 3.29
N TYR A 191 -6.97 11.16 3.31
CA TYR A 191 -7.52 10.15 2.42
C TYR A 191 -8.43 9.24 3.22
N PHE A 192 -9.63 8.99 2.70
CA PHE A 192 -10.63 8.15 3.35
C PHE A 192 -11.22 7.15 2.36
N ALA A 193 -10.93 5.87 2.56
CA ALA A 193 -11.49 4.78 1.78
C ALA A 193 -12.65 4.13 2.54
N TYR A 194 -13.72 3.78 1.84
CA TYR A 194 -14.89 3.15 2.44
C TYR A 194 -15.67 2.35 1.40
N LYS A 195 -16.51 1.43 1.90
CA LYS A 195 -17.53 0.72 1.16
C LYS A 195 -18.90 1.32 1.47
N LYS A 196 -19.67 1.63 0.44
CA LYS A 196 -21.09 1.95 0.57
C LYS A 196 -21.86 0.66 0.81
N ILE A 197 -22.67 0.58 1.88
CA ILE A 197 -23.48 -0.63 2.13
C ILE A 197 -24.52 -0.82 1.01
N SER A 198 -25.16 0.27 0.60
CA SER A 198 -26.07 0.26 -0.55
C SER A 198 -25.26 0.05 -1.85
N GLY A 199 -25.46 -1.09 -2.51
CA GLY A 199 -24.82 -1.44 -3.78
C GLY A 199 -23.38 -1.97 -3.69
N GLY A 200 -22.76 -1.98 -2.50
CA GLY A 200 -21.43 -2.58 -2.29
C GLY A 200 -20.28 -1.88 -3.02
N GLN A 201 -20.51 -0.67 -3.53
CA GLN A 201 -19.51 0.15 -4.22
C GLN A 201 -18.44 0.63 -3.23
N ARG A 202 -17.24 0.91 -3.73
CA ARG A 202 -16.08 1.21 -2.88
C ARG A 202 -15.37 2.44 -3.36
N PHE A 203 -15.19 3.40 -2.47
CA PHE A 203 -14.75 4.74 -2.81
C PHE A 203 -13.46 5.10 -2.08
N LEU A 204 -12.72 6.03 -2.67
CA LEU A 204 -11.66 6.78 -2.01
C LEU A 204 -11.98 8.27 -2.16
N ARG A 205 -11.93 8.99 -1.05
CA ARG A 205 -12.05 10.45 -1.00
C ARG A 205 -10.75 11.10 -0.57
N LYS A 206 -10.51 12.31 -1.06
CA LYS A 206 -9.48 13.24 -0.56
C LYS A 206 -10.15 14.47 0.04
N TYR A 207 -9.73 14.83 1.24
CA TYR A 207 -10.11 16.05 1.94
C TYR A 207 -8.88 16.91 2.19
N ASP A 208 -9.04 18.23 2.23
CA ASP A 208 -8.04 19.10 2.85
C ASP A 208 -8.12 19.05 4.39
N PHE A 209 -7.23 19.77 5.08
CA PHE A 209 -7.18 19.76 6.54
C PHE A 209 -8.24 20.63 7.21
N GLU A 210 -9.04 21.34 6.42
CA GLU A 210 -10.23 22.08 6.82
C GLU A 210 -11.51 21.22 6.65
N GLY A 211 -11.38 19.99 6.14
CA GLY A 211 -12.48 19.03 5.99
C GLY A 211 -13.29 19.20 4.71
N LYS A 212 -12.82 19.99 3.75
CA LYS A 212 -13.48 20.16 2.45
C LYS A 212 -13.06 19.05 1.49
N LEU A 213 -14.07 18.40 0.92
CA LEU A 213 -13.89 17.38 -0.11
C LEU A 213 -13.23 17.98 -1.37
N GLN A 214 -12.12 17.38 -1.80
CA GLN A 214 -11.40 17.75 -3.01
C GLN A 214 -11.82 16.89 -4.20
N TRP A 215 -11.90 15.57 -4.00
CA TRP A 215 -12.38 14.62 -5.02
C TRP A 215 -12.82 13.29 -4.40
N GLU A 216 -13.54 12.50 -5.20
CA GLU A 216 -13.97 11.13 -4.91
C GLU A 216 -13.79 10.26 -6.16
N ILE A 217 -13.33 9.03 -5.99
CA ILE A 217 -13.30 8.02 -7.05
C ILE A 217 -13.88 6.69 -6.58
N ASN A 218 -14.53 5.96 -7.48
CA ASN A 218 -14.89 4.55 -7.26
C ASN A 218 -13.68 3.68 -7.61
N THR A 219 -13.20 2.93 -6.62
CA THR A 219 -11.98 2.11 -6.70
C THR A 219 -12.26 0.68 -7.13
N GLY A 220 -13.46 0.15 -6.86
CA GLY A 220 -13.81 -1.26 -7.09
C GLY A 220 -13.05 -2.29 -6.24
N ILE A 221 -12.15 -1.87 -5.35
CA ILE A 221 -11.25 -2.74 -4.57
C ILE A 221 -11.76 -2.88 -3.14
N PHE A 222 -11.76 -4.09 -2.57
CA PHE A 222 -11.96 -4.31 -1.14
C PHE A 222 -10.77 -3.72 -0.35
N HIS A 223 -11.01 -2.67 0.42
CA HIS A 223 -9.97 -1.92 1.12
C HIS A 223 -9.54 -2.65 2.39
N PHE A 224 -8.31 -3.15 2.42
CA PHE A 224 -7.74 -3.69 3.66
C PHE A 224 -6.72 -2.75 4.29
N ASP A 225 -6.00 -1.97 3.50
CA ASP A 225 -5.09 -0.94 4.00
C ASP A 225 -4.98 0.25 3.05
N LEU A 226 -4.67 1.42 3.62
CA LEU A 226 -4.50 2.67 2.91
C LEU A 226 -3.28 3.40 3.48
N LYS A 227 -2.33 3.73 2.60
CA LYS A 227 -1.12 4.49 2.94
C LYS A 227 -0.90 5.63 1.96
N THR A 228 -0.08 6.59 2.37
CA THR A 228 0.35 7.73 1.55
C THR A 228 1.86 7.76 1.45
N ASP A 229 2.38 8.29 0.34
CA ASP A 229 3.80 8.64 0.21
C ASP A 229 4.05 10.13 0.49
N GLU A 230 5.33 10.53 0.45
CA GLU A 230 5.76 11.92 0.67
C GLU A 230 5.26 12.90 -0.41
N TYR A 231 4.90 12.39 -1.59
CA TYR A 231 4.35 13.15 -2.71
C TYR A 231 2.82 13.25 -2.64
N GLY A 232 2.20 12.67 -1.60
CA GLY A 232 0.77 12.66 -1.41
C GLY A 232 0.02 11.67 -2.31
N ASN A 233 0.69 10.73 -2.97
CA ASN A 233 0.00 9.63 -3.63
C ASN A 233 -0.62 8.70 -2.57
N ALA A 234 -1.81 8.17 -2.85
CA ALA A 234 -2.46 7.16 -2.03
C ALA A 234 -2.21 5.76 -2.60
N TYR A 235 -2.00 4.80 -1.71
CA TYR A 235 -1.80 3.38 -2.01
C TYR A 235 -2.84 2.57 -1.28
N LEU A 236 -3.67 1.85 -2.05
CA LEU A 236 -4.79 1.09 -1.54
C LEU A 236 -4.52 -0.39 -1.77
N ALA A 237 -4.22 -1.12 -0.70
CA ALA A 237 -4.04 -2.57 -0.73
C ALA A 237 -5.36 -3.27 -0.43
N GLY A 238 -5.59 -4.36 -1.15
CA GLY A 238 -6.90 -4.98 -1.11
C GLY A 238 -7.05 -6.27 -1.89
N HIS A 239 -8.32 -6.62 -2.04
CA HIS A 239 -8.79 -7.70 -2.90
C HIS A 239 -9.66 -7.13 -4.02
N PHE A 240 -9.34 -7.48 -5.25
CA PHE A 240 -10.19 -7.38 -6.44
C PHE A 240 -10.96 -8.69 -6.58
N ILE A 241 -11.99 -8.74 -7.43
CA ILE A 241 -12.72 -9.99 -7.68
C ILE A 241 -11.74 -11.07 -8.17
N GLY A 242 -11.43 -12.05 -7.32
CA GLY A 242 -10.55 -13.19 -7.61
C GLY A 242 -9.04 -12.90 -7.60
N SER A 243 -8.61 -11.72 -7.16
CA SER A 243 -7.18 -11.37 -7.15
C SER A 243 -6.83 -10.39 -6.02
N GLY A 244 -5.61 -10.50 -5.51
CA GLY A 244 -5.08 -9.56 -4.54
C GLY A 244 -4.41 -8.44 -5.30
N GLY A 245 -4.36 -7.24 -4.75
CA GLY A 245 -3.58 -6.21 -5.42
C GLY A 245 -3.42 -4.91 -4.66
N VAL A 246 -2.85 -3.97 -5.38
CA VAL A 246 -2.59 -2.62 -4.89
C VAL A 246 -2.82 -1.63 -6.02
N MET A 247 -3.41 -0.50 -5.68
CA MET A 247 -3.66 0.62 -6.58
C MET A 247 -2.93 1.86 -6.08
N LYS A 248 -2.21 2.54 -6.97
CA LYS A 248 -1.65 3.86 -6.71
C LYS A 248 -2.52 4.94 -7.33
N ILE A 249 -2.90 5.93 -6.52
CA ILE A 249 -3.74 7.05 -6.93
C ILE A 249 -2.96 8.35 -6.69
N LYS A 250 -2.87 9.19 -7.71
CA LYS A 250 -2.19 10.48 -7.65
C LYS A 250 -2.94 11.45 -6.73
N PRO A 251 -2.29 12.52 -6.23
CA PRO A 251 -2.96 13.57 -5.47
C PRO A 251 -4.14 14.22 -6.18
N THR A 252 -4.21 14.11 -7.52
CA THR A 252 -5.28 14.60 -8.38
C THR A 252 -6.50 13.68 -8.45
N GLY A 253 -6.44 12.47 -7.89
CA GLY A 253 -7.48 11.44 -7.98
C GLY A 253 -7.32 10.51 -9.20
N GLU A 254 -6.37 10.77 -10.09
CA GLU A 254 -6.07 9.88 -11.22
C GLU A 254 -5.39 8.59 -10.74
N VAL A 255 -5.85 7.44 -11.23
CA VAL A 255 -5.16 6.16 -11.00
C VAL A 255 -3.86 6.13 -11.80
N ALA A 256 -2.72 6.07 -11.11
CA ALA A 256 -1.41 6.01 -11.74
C ALA A 256 -1.13 4.61 -12.32
N TRP A 257 -1.40 3.58 -11.53
CA TRP A 257 -1.28 2.18 -11.93
C TRP A 257 -2.09 1.28 -10.99
N VAL A 258 -2.35 0.06 -11.45
CA VAL A 258 -3.00 -1.01 -10.70
C VAL A 258 -2.20 -2.29 -10.87
N LEU A 259 -1.84 -2.93 -9.77
CA LEU A 259 -1.39 -4.31 -9.77
C LEU A 259 -2.54 -5.21 -9.29
N SER A 260 -2.83 -6.25 -10.07
CA SER A 260 -3.75 -7.34 -9.70
C SER A 260 -3.00 -8.66 -9.90
N TYR A 261 -3.03 -9.51 -8.89
CA TYR A 261 -2.32 -10.77 -8.85
C TYR A 261 -3.29 -11.90 -8.45
N PRO A 262 -3.69 -12.78 -9.40
CA PRO A 262 -4.68 -13.82 -9.17
C PRO A 262 -4.32 -14.78 -8.04
N GLY A 263 -5.31 -15.15 -7.22
CA GLY A 263 -5.10 -16.10 -6.12
C GLY A 263 -4.42 -15.50 -4.89
N TYR A 264 -4.40 -14.18 -4.72
CA TYR A 264 -3.86 -13.52 -3.53
C TYR A 264 -4.89 -12.59 -2.89
N SER A 265 -4.61 -12.11 -1.68
CA SER A 265 -5.30 -11.00 -1.02
C SER A 265 -4.27 -10.24 -0.19
N PHE A 266 -4.06 -8.95 -0.47
CA PHE A 266 -3.10 -8.13 0.28
C PHE A 266 -3.85 -7.29 1.32
N HIS A 267 -3.53 -7.52 2.58
CA HIS A 267 -4.21 -6.95 3.74
C HIS A 267 -3.49 -5.74 4.32
N SER A 268 -2.20 -5.60 4.05
CA SER A 268 -1.39 -4.48 4.52
C SER A 268 -0.46 -3.99 3.42
N CYS A 269 -0.13 -2.70 3.49
CA CYS A 269 0.92 -2.12 2.69
C CYS A 269 1.82 -1.20 3.51
N LEU A 270 3.05 -1.09 3.06
CA LEU A 270 4.05 -0.17 3.59
C LEU A 270 4.80 0.44 2.40
N ILE A 271 4.93 1.77 2.40
CA ILE A 271 5.57 2.51 1.30
C ILE A 271 6.97 2.95 1.72
N GLU A 272 7.96 2.59 0.92
CA GLU A 272 9.34 3.03 1.11
C GLU A 272 9.95 3.47 -0.22
N LYS A 273 10.12 4.78 -0.40
CA LYS A 273 10.75 5.38 -1.59
C LYS A 273 10.16 4.83 -2.90
N ASN A 274 10.83 3.84 -3.49
CA ASN A 274 10.49 3.22 -4.77
C ASN A 274 9.85 1.83 -4.64
N VAL A 275 9.54 1.37 -3.44
CA VAL A 275 8.99 0.03 -3.18
C VAL A 275 7.72 0.14 -2.34
N VAL A 276 6.71 -0.62 -2.73
CA VAL A 276 5.50 -0.91 -1.96
C VAL A 276 5.62 -2.34 -1.47
N HIS A 277 5.73 -2.49 -0.16
CA HIS A 277 5.71 -3.78 0.51
C HIS A 277 4.26 -4.15 0.78
N LEU A 278 3.88 -5.40 0.52
CA LEU A 278 2.53 -5.92 0.71
C LEU A 278 2.58 -7.17 1.59
N GLY A 279 1.66 -7.24 2.54
CA GLY A 279 1.45 -8.39 3.41
C GLY A 279 0.04 -8.89 3.24
N GLY A 280 -0.15 -10.21 3.19
CA GLY A 280 -1.46 -10.80 3.02
C GLY A 280 -1.41 -12.32 3.00
N TYR A 281 -2.18 -12.93 2.11
CA TYR A 281 -2.18 -14.36 1.90
C TYR A 281 -2.40 -14.76 0.43
N GLU A 282 -1.99 -15.97 0.09
CA GLU A 282 -2.33 -16.67 -1.15
C GLU A 282 -3.56 -17.54 -0.91
N TRP A 283 -4.57 -17.43 -1.77
CA TRP A 283 -5.75 -18.29 -1.77
C TRP A 283 -5.51 -19.53 -2.63
N THR A 284 -5.24 -20.66 -2.00
CA THR A 284 -5.26 -21.96 -2.66
C THR A 284 -6.54 -22.71 -2.28
N ALA A 285 -6.94 -23.71 -3.06
CA ALA A 285 -8.16 -24.49 -2.81
C ALA A 285 -8.18 -25.14 -1.40
N ASN A 286 -7.02 -25.38 -0.81
CA ASN A 286 -6.88 -26.14 0.43
C ASN A 286 -6.26 -25.36 1.60
N TYR A 287 -5.48 -24.29 1.34
CA TYR A 287 -4.75 -23.55 2.38
C TYR A 287 -4.58 -22.06 2.03
N GLU A 288 -4.45 -21.21 3.06
CA GLU A 288 -4.02 -19.82 2.88
C GLU A 288 -2.58 -19.69 3.39
N SER A 289 -1.61 -19.51 2.49
CA SER A 289 -0.21 -19.28 2.88
C SER A 289 0.01 -17.79 3.12
N THR A 290 0.83 -17.41 4.09
CA THR A 290 1.13 -15.98 4.30
C THR A 290 1.92 -15.48 3.11
N ALA A 291 1.45 -14.42 2.48
CA ALA A 291 2.11 -13.85 1.32
C ALA A 291 2.80 -12.54 1.70
N TYR A 292 4.02 -12.40 1.22
CA TYR A 292 4.73 -11.13 1.17
C TYR A 292 5.02 -10.79 -0.29
N ALA A 293 4.77 -9.56 -0.70
CA ALA A 293 5.18 -9.07 -2.02
C ALA A 293 5.87 -7.71 -1.93
N ALA A 294 6.73 -7.43 -2.90
CA ALA A 294 7.32 -6.13 -3.13
C ALA A 294 6.95 -5.68 -4.55
N VAL A 295 6.56 -4.42 -4.69
CA VAL A 295 6.09 -3.83 -5.94
C VAL A 295 6.80 -2.51 -6.17
N ASN A 296 7.16 -2.19 -7.40
CA ASN A 296 7.79 -0.92 -7.74
C ASN A 296 6.76 0.21 -7.63
N ALA A 297 7.03 1.18 -6.75
CA ALA A 297 6.13 2.26 -6.42
C ALA A 297 5.86 3.23 -7.59
N ASN A 298 6.72 3.22 -8.62
CA ASN A 298 6.63 4.12 -9.76
C ASN A 298 5.74 3.58 -10.88
N ASN A 299 5.81 2.28 -11.16
CA ASN A 299 5.13 1.66 -12.30
C ASN A 299 4.20 0.48 -11.93
N GLY A 300 4.16 0.06 -10.67
CA GLY A 300 3.32 -1.06 -10.22
C GLY A 300 3.86 -2.44 -10.59
N GLU A 301 5.09 -2.54 -11.11
CA GLU A 301 5.69 -3.81 -11.50
C GLU A 301 6.00 -4.66 -10.25
N LEU A 302 5.58 -5.94 -10.26
CA LEU A 302 5.91 -6.88 -9.20
C LEU A 302 7.42 -7.13 -9.19
N ILE A 303 8.06 -6.78 -8.08
CA ILE A 303 9.51 -6.97 -7.86
C ILE A 303 9.76 -8.40 -7.38
N SER A 304 9.01 -8.84 -6.38
CA SER A 304 9.16 -10.16 -5.78
C SER A 304 7.85 -10.57 -5.09
N ILE A 305 7.61 -11.88 -5.01
CA ILE A 305 6.56 -12.45 -4.18
C ILE A 305 7.10 -13.69 -3.47
N LYS A 306 6.75 -13.86 -2.20
CA LYS A 306 7.20 -14.96 -1.36
C LYS A 306 6.03 -15.46 -0.52
N ASN A 307 5.79 -16.77 -0.61
CA ASN A 307 4.87 -17.46 0.27
C ASN A 307 5.66 -17.99 1.47
N LEU A 308 5.17 -17.65 2.65
CA LEU A 308 5.75 -18.01 3.94
C LEU A 308 4.86 -19.07 4.56
N GLU A 309 5.41 -20.28 4.67
CA GLU A 309 4.77 -21.38 5.38
C GLU A 309 5.02 -21.20 6.87
N MET A 310 4.17 -20.39 7.51
CA MET A 310 4.24 -20.15 8.96
C MET A 310 3.75 -21.38 9.75
N PHE A 311 2.63 -21.96 9.30
CA PHE A 311 2.00 -23.12 9.90
C PHE A 311 1.49 -24.06 8.80
N PRO A 312 1.89 -25.35 8.81
CA PRO A 312 1.60 -26.28 7.71
C PRO A 312 0.11 -26.64 7.55
N GLU A 313 -0.71 -26.42 8.58
CA GLU A 313 -2.12 -26.89 8.61
C GLU A 313 -3.12 -25.74 8.80
N GLY A 314 -2.79 -24.54 8.31
CA GLY A 314 -3.55 -23.35 8.66
C GLY A 314 -3.72 -22.29 7.59
N ARG A 315 -4.69 -21.40 7.85
CA ARG A 315 -4.89 -20.17 7.08
C ARG A 315 -4.12 -19.04 7.74
N ASN A 316 -3.06 -18.57 7.10
CA ASN A 316 -2.13 -17.61 7.68
C ASN A 316 -2.21 -16.28 6.92
N GLN A 317 -2.58 -15.20 7.62
CA GLN A 317 -2.80 -13.89 7.02
C GLN A 317 -1.85 -12.86 7.64
N ALA A 318 -0.95 -12.27 6.84
CA ALA A 318 -0.17 -11.12 7.28
C ALA A 318 -0.99 -9.83 7.17
N ASN A 319 -1.58 -9.43 8.30
CA ASN A 319 -2.46 -8.28 8.39
C ASN A 319 -1.73 -6.96 8.63
N HIS A 320 -0.47 -7.01 9.07
CA HIS A 320 0.32 -5.83 9.40
C HIS A 320 1.77 -5.97 8.94
N LEU A 321 2.35 -4.83 8.57
CA LEU A 321 3.72 -4.67 8.11
C LEU A 321 4.39 -3.51 8.85
N VAL A 322 5.61 -3.74 9.33
CA VAL A 322 6.49 -2.68 9.84
C VAL A 322 7.90 -2.92 9.33
N LYS A 323 8.63 -1.86 8.96
CA LYS A 323 10.04 -1.94 8.57
C LYS A 323 10.96 -1.30 9.59
N HIS A 324 12.01 -1.99 9.98
CA HIS A 324 13.11 -1.44 10.76
C HIS A 324 14.45 -1.83 10.12
N GLY A 325 15.29 -0.83 9.78
CA GLY A 325 16.51 -1.06 9.02
C GLY A 325 16.22 -1.80 7.70
N ASN A 326 16.92 -2.92 7.49
CA ASN A 326 16.73 -3.84 6.36
C ASN A 326 15.80 -5.00 6.69
N THR A 327 14.94 -4.87 7.69
CA THR A 327 14.05 -5.96 8.11
C THR A 327 12.59 -5.53 7.95
N ILE A 328 11.78 -6.42 7.38
CA ILE A 328 10.31 -6.35 7.41
C ILE A 328 9.80 -7.29 8.52
N TYR A 329 8.92 -6.76 9.37
CA TYR A 329 8.17 -7.52 10.35
C TYR A 329 6.74 -7.68 9.84
N LEU A 330 6.26 -8.92 9.85
CA LEU A 330 4.91 -9.31 9.47
C LEU A 330 4.16 -9.73 10.73
N GLY A 331 3.06 -9.05 11.03
CA GLY A 331 2.14 -9.48 12.08
C GLY A 331 0.83 -9.95 11.49
N GLY A 332 0.26 -10.98 12.09
CA GLY A 332 -0.91 -11.61 11.51
C GLY A 332 -1.64 -12.58 12.41
N SER A 333 -2.51 -13.34 11.77
CA SER A 333 -3.29 -14.41 12.38
C SER A 333 -3.16 -15.71 11.58
N ALA A 334 -3.09 -16.83 12.29
CA ALA A 334 -2.96 -18.17 11.76
C ALA A 334 -4.07 -19.07 12.32
N ASN A 335 -4.96 -19.57 11.48
CA ASN A 335 -5.98 -20.54 11.89
C ASN A 335 -5.38 -21.94 11.84
N VAL A 336 -5.15 -22.60 12.98
CA VAL A 336 -4.60 -23.96 13.02
C VAL A 336 -5.74 -24.99 12.92
N ASN A 337 -5.57 -26.04 12.13
CA ASN A 337 -6.53 -27.15 11.92
C ASN A 337 -7.81 -26.79 11.16
N GLY A 338 -7.78 -25.76 10.31
CA GLY A 338 -8.93 -25.35 9.50
C GLY A 338 -10.11 -24.76 10.29
N ASN A 339 -10.05 -24.74 11.63
CA ASN A 339 -11.07 -24.13 12.47
C ASN A 339 -10.81 -22.62 12.57
N GLN A 340 -11.61 -21.83 11.84
CA GLN A 340 -11.50 -20.36 11.83
C GLN A 340 -11.83 -19.71 13.19
N THR A 341 -12.38 -20.47 14.13
CA THR A 341 -12.82 -19.92 15.43
C THR A 341 -11.65 -19.43 16.26
N TYR A 342 -10.44 -19.97 16.03
CA TYR A 342 -9.32 -19.79 16.94
C TYR A 342 -8.00 -19.38 16.26
N PRO A 343 -7.91 -18.16 15.69
CA PRO A 343 -6.65 -17.66 15.15
C PRO A 343 -5.59 -17.56 16.25
N ARG A 344 -4.36 -17.96 15.92
CA ARG A 344 -3.16 -17.67 16.70
C ARG A 344 -2.48 -16.45 16.10
N ALA A 345 -2.05 -15.51 16.93
CA ALA A 345 -1.19 -14.44 16.44
C ALA A 345 0.19 -15.00 16.08
N PHE A 346 0.77 -14.43 15.03
CA PHE A 346 2.17 -14.64 14.72
C PHE A 346 2.84 -13.30 14.48
N LEU A 347 4.14 -13.26 14.79
CA LEU A 347 5.06 -12.24 14.37
C LEU A 347 6.22 -12.92 13.63
N ALA A 348 6.47 -12.50 12.40
CA ALA A 348 7.55 -13.02 11.57
C ALA A 348 8.53 -11.93 11.19
N LYS A 349 9.80 -12.30 11.10
CA LYS A 349 10.89 -11.44 10.64
C LYS A 349 11.34 -11.87 9.23
N LEU A 350 11.39 -10.94 8.29
CA LEU A 350 11.90 -11.11 6.93
C LEU A 350 13.05 -10.14 6.68
N GLU A 351 14.24 -10.66 6.37
CA GLU A 351 15.38 -9.81 6.01
C GLU A 351 15.24 -9.37 4.54
N VAL A 352 15.38 -8.07 4.27
CA VAL A 352 15.23 -7.49 2.94
C VAL A 352 16.34 -7.92 1.99
N GLU A 353 17.49 -8.39 2.51
CA GLU A 353 18.54 -8.98 1.67
C GLU A 353 18.09 -10.25 0.95
N ASP A 354 17.07 -10.95 1.47
CA ASP A 354 16.41 -12.08 0.77
C ASP A 354 15.49 -11.61 -0.36
N ILE A 355 15.16 -10.31 -0.37
CA ILE A 355 14.43 -9.66 -1.44
C ILE A 355 15.48 -9.06 -2.35
N VAL A 356 15.90 -9.84 -3.35
CA VAL A 356 16.60 -9.27 -4.50
C VAL A 356 15.60 -8.33 -5.17
N ILE A 357 15.54 -7.08 -4.72
CA ILE A 357 15.11 -5.98 -5.56
C ILE A 357 16.11 -6.08 -6.71
N PRO A 358 15.71 -6.51 -7.91
CA PRO A 358 16.61 -6.40 -9.02
C PRO A 358 16.96 -4.91 -9.02
N ASN A 359 18.22 -4.56 -8.73
CA ASN A 359 18.80 -3.34 -9.28
C ASN A 359 18.23 -3.27 -10.67
N PRO A 360 17.49 -2.24 -11.08
CA PRO A 360 16.62 -2.28 -12.25
C PRO A 360 17.41 -2.71 -13.50
N THR A 361 17.59 -4.01 -13.64
CA THR A 361 18.30 -4.75 -14.67
C THR A 361 17.30 -5.11 -15.76
N ASN A 362 16.02 -4.96 -15.43
CA ASN A 362 14.89 -4.79 -16.31
C ASN A 362 14.50 -3.30 -16.55
N ILE A 363 15.41 -2.34 -16.30
CA ILE A 363 15.73 -1.55 -17.50
C ILE A 363 16.38 -2.60 -18.38
N LYS A 364 15.55 -3.32 -19.16
CA LYS A 364 16.02 -3.79 -20.45
C LYS A 364 16.71 -2.55 -20.95
N GLU A 365 18.03 -2.56 -21.10
CA GLU A 365 18.64 -1.73 -22.11
C GLU A 365 17.67 -1.94 -23.25
N HIS A 366 16.84 -0.93 -23.56
CA HIS A 366 15.90 -1.04 -24.65
C HIS A 366 16.87 -1.47 -25.72
N LYS A 367 16.81 -2.74 -26.15
CA LYS A 367 17.55 -3.19 -27.31
C LYS A 367 17.11 -2.12 -28.26
N LYS A 368 18.06 -1.25 -28.58
CA LYS A 368 17.78 0.01 -29.23
C LYS A 368 17.40 -0.49 -30.60
N GLU A 369 16.15 -0.92 -30.76
CA GLU A 369 15.44 -0.80 -32.01
C GLU A 369 15.72 0.65 -32.30
N GLU A 370 16.65 0.88 -33.22
CA GLU A 370 17.03 2.21 -33.62
C GLU A 370 15.70 2.88 -33.88
N GLY A 371 15.31 3.78 -32.96
CA GLY A 371 13.94 4.26 -32.92
C GLY A 371 13.58 4.71 -34.32
N ARG A 372 12.32 4.53 -34.70
CA ARG A 372 11.82 4.92 -36.02
C ARG A 372 12.21 6.35 -36.34
N ILE A 373 12.44 7.18 -35.32
CA ILE A 373 13.08 8.50 -35.40
C ILE A 373 14.62 8.46 -35.34
N LYS A 374 15.20 9.00 -36.40
CA LYS A 374 16.61 9.34 -36.56
C LYS A 374 16.76 10.87 -36.64
N VAL A 375 17.76 11.43 -35.95
CA VAL A 375 18.05 12.87 -36.02
C VAL A 375 19.53 13.09 -36.28
N TYR A 376 19.87 13.78 -37.37
CA TYR A 376 21.25 14.01 -37.80
C TYR A 376 21.47 15.41 -38.38
N PRO A 377 22.57 16.11 -38.06
CA PRO A 377 23.55 15.73 -37.03
C PRO A 377 22.97 15.95 -35.63
N ASN A 378 23.45 15.17 -34.67
CA ASN A 378 23.16 15.35 -33.25
C ASN A 378 24.42 14.99 -32.42
N PRO A 379 25.14 15.97 -31.83
CA PRO A 379 24.78 17.39 -31.74
C PRO A 379 24.75 18.14 -33.08
N SER A 380 23.98 19.22 -33.16
CA SER A 380 23.96 20.18 -34.28
C SER A 380 24.67 21.48 -33.89
N TYR A 381 25.54 21.99 -34.77
CA TYR A 381 26.39 23.17 -34.52
C TYR A 381 25.83 24.49 -35.07
N ASN A 382 24.83 24.42 -35.94
CA ASN A 382 24.25 25.56 -36.63
C ASN A 382 22.73 25.61 -36.44
N SER A 383 22.22 24.93 -35.41
CA SER A 383 20.80 24.76 -35.14
C SER A 383 20.00 24.19 -36.33
N GLN A 384 20.68 23.47 -37.23
CA GLN A 384 20.10 22.77 -38.38
C GLN A 384 20.32 21.26 -38.25
N PHE A 385 19.25 20.49 -38.44
CA PHE A 385 19.29 19.03 -38.42
C PHE A 385 18.15 18.46 -39.24
N SER A 386 18.29 17.22 -39.69
CA SER A 386 17.23 16.45 -40.31
C SER A 386 16.60 15.49 -39.30
N ILE A 387 15.27 15.40 -39.32
CA ILE A 387 14.50 14.37 -38.64
C ILE A 387 14.05 13.37 -39.70
N GLU A 388 14.46 12.12 -39.58
CA GLU A 388 14.01 11.01 -40.41
C GLU A 388 13.11 10.09 -39.57
N TYR A 389 11.94 9.76 -40.08
CA TYR A 389 10.96 8.90 -39.40
C TYR A 389 10.38 7.86 -40.35
N ILE A 390 10.28 6.61 -39.89
CA ILE A 390 9.73 5.48 -40.66
C ILE A 390 8.43 5.00 -39.99
N ASN A 391 7.31 5.08 -40.70
CA ASN A 391 6.04 4.52 -40.27
C ASN A 391 5.50 3.52 -41.29
N PRO A 392 5.64 2.21 -41.01
CA PRO A 392 5.29 1.17 -41.99
C PRO A 392 3.79 0.87 -42.11
N VAL A 393 2.92 1.33 -41.19
CA VAL A 393 1.57 0.73 -41.04
C VAL A 393 0.41 1.72 -41.08
N ALA A 394 0.57 2.98 -40.68
CA ALA A 394 -0.57 3.89 -40.51
C ALA A 394 -0.52 5.11 -41.43
N THR A 395 -1.64 5.46 -42.08
CA THR A 395 -1.89 6.81 -42.61
C THR A 395 -2.51 7.66 -41.51
N GLY A 396 -1.95 8.84 -41.23
CA GLY A 396 -2.49 9.72 -40.20
C GLY A 396 -1.83 11.09 -40.13
N LEU A 397 -2.34 11.95 -39.25
CA LEU A 397 -1.69 13.22 -38.94
C LEU A 397 -0.42 12.97 -38.13
N LEU A 398 0.74 13.35 -38.68
CA LEU A 398 2.00 13.39 -37.94
C LEU A 398 2.24 14.82 -37.44
N ILE A 399 2.46 14.97 -36.14
CA ILE A 399 2.83 16.23 -35.50
C ILE A 399 4.28 16.11 -35.03
N ILE A 400 5.17 16.94 -35.57
CA ILE A 400 6.55 17.09 -35.11
C ILE A 400 6.60 18.32 -34.22
N SER A 401 6.99 18.15 -32.96
CA SER A 401 7.18 19.27 -32.02
C SER A 401 8.56 19.22 -31.40
N ILE A 402 9.15 20.38 -31.15
CA ILE A 402 10.46 20.48 -30.50
C ILE A 402 10.34 21.46 -29.35
N SER A 403 10.76 21.02 -28.16
CA SER A 403 10.74 21.85 -26.95
C SER A 403 12.14 21.96 -26.33
N ASN A 404 12.43 23.10 -25.71
CA ASN A 404 13.68 23.28 -24.96
C ASN A 404 13.61 22.59 -23.58
N SER A 405 14.68 22.66 -22.80
CA SER A 405 14.77 22.05 -21.46
C SER A 405 13.79 22.61 -20.42
N LEU A 406 13.13 23.74 -20.71
CA LEU A 406 12.08 24.34 -19.88
C LEU A 406 10.67 23.88 -20.31
N GLY A 407 10.56 23.04 -21.35
CA GLY A 407 9.28 22.62 -21.92
C GLY A 407 8.63 23.64 -22.86
N LEU A 408 9.32 24.72 -23.22
CA LEU A 408 8.81 25.70 -24.19
C LEU A 408 8.96 25.15 -25.60
N ASN A 409 7.85 25.09 -26.34
CA ASN A 409 7.82 24.68 -27.74
C ASN A 409 8.49 25.76 -28.61
N VAL A 410 9.50 25.37 -29.38
CA VAL A 410 10.27 26.25 -30.27
C VAL A 410 10.05 25.94 -31.76
N PHE A 411 9.40 24.83 -32.07
CA PHE A 411 9.05 24.42 -33.42
C PHE A 411 7.89 23.43 -33.37
N SER A 412 6.93 23.61 -34.28
CA SER A 412 5.84 22.65 -34.50
C SER A 412 5.51 22.58 -35.98
N LYS A 413 5.34 21.38 -36.51
CA LYS A 413 4.91 21.13 -37.90
C LYS A 413 3.93 19.98 -37.94
N GLU A 414 2.83 20.18 -38.66
CA GLU A 414 1.83 19.17 -38.94
C GLU A 414 1.99 18.66 -40.38
N ILE A 415 1.98 17.34 -40.54
CA ILE A 415 2.07 16.66 -41.83
C ILE A 415 0.80 15.81 -41.96
N PRO A 416 -0.21 16.29 -42.70
CA PRO A 416 -1.44 15.55 -42.88
C PRO A 416 -1.20 14.30 -43.72
N SER A 417 -1.93 13.21 -43.40
CA SER A 417 -1.95 11.97 -44.18
C SER A 417 -0.59 11.31 -44.40
N PHE A 418 0.29 11.34 -43.40
CA PHE A 418 1.62 10.74 -43.45
C PHE A 418 1.57 9.21 -43.46
N SER A 419 2.32 8.58 -44.37
CA SER A 419 2.65 7.15 -44.38
C SER A 419 4.05 6.92 -44.96
N GLY A 420 4.70 5.80 -44.60
CA GLY A 420 6.02 5.43 -45.13
C GLY A 420 7.19 6.16 -44.45
N ASN A 421 8.19 6.54 -45.24
CA ASN A 421 9.39 7.23 -44.75
C ASN A 421 9.25 8.74 -44.96
N HIS A 422 9.58 9.54 -43.94
CA HIS A 422 9.63 10.99 -44.05
C HIS A 422 10.96 11.53 -43.54
N LYS A 423 11.50 12.50 -44.27
CA LYS A 423 12.68 13.26 -43.88
C LYS A 423 12.35 14.74 -43.94
N GLU A 424 12.49 15.41 -42.80
CA GLU A 424 12.26 16.84 -42.63
C GLU A 424 13.58 17.53 -42.28
N GLU A 425 13.91 18.64 -42.93
CA GLU A 425 14.97 19.53 -42.47
C GLU A 425 14.40 20.60 -41.55
N VAL A 426 14.97 20.72 -40.36
CA VAL A 426 14.57 21.69 -39.36
C VAL A 426 15.71 22.67 -39.12
N VAL A 427 15.37 23.96 -39.13
CA VAL A 427 16.27 25.06 -38.75
C VAL A 427 15.63 25.81 -37.58
N LEU A 428 16.24 25.72 -36.41
CA LEU A 428 15.79 26.44 -35.21
C LEU A 428 16.49 27.80 -35.14
N GLN A 429 16.01 28.77 -35.92
CA GLN A 429 16.57 30.12 -35.94
C GLN A 429 16.53 30.73 -34.54
N ASN A 430 17.67 31.26 -34.08
CA ASN A 430 17.84 31.90 -32.77
C ASN A 430 17.65 30.97 -31.55
N ALA A 431 17.67 29.65 -31.73
CA ALA A 431 17.69 28.73 -30.59
C ALA A 431 19.04 28.83 -29.85
N ALA A 432 18.98 28.97 -28.53
CA ALA A 432 20.17 28.97 -27.68
C ALA A 432 20.82 27.56 -27.66
N PRO A 433 22.16 27.47 -27.49
CA PRO A 433 22.82 26.20 -27.24
C PRO A 433 22.21 25.49 -26.03
N GLY A 434 21.96 24.18 -26.13
CA GLY A 434 21.28 23.45 -25.07
C GLY A 434 20.70 22.10 -25.49
N VAL A 435 19.92 21.52 -24.57
CA VAL A 435 19.21 20.25 -24.78
C VAL A 435 17.77 20.54 -25.19
N TYR A 436 17.34 19.89 -26.26
CA TYR A 436 15.97 19.95 -26.76
C TYR A 436 15.40 18.53 -26.88
N ILE A 437 14.07 18.44 -26.82
CA ILE A 437 13.31 17.21 -27.00
C ILE A 437 12.46 17.36 -28.26
N VAL A 438 12.72 16.48 -29.23
CA VAL A 438 11.87 16.26 -30.40
C VAL A 438 10.81 15.25 -30.01
N LEU A 439 9.53 15.56 -30.24
CA LEU A 439 8.39 14.70 -29.99
C LEU A 439 7.59 14.54 -31.28
N LEU A 440 7.41 13.30 -31.72
CA LEU A 440 6.54 12.94 -32.84
C LEU A 440 5.27 12.32 -32.29
N LYS A 441 4.12 12.87 -32.66
CA LYS A 441 2.80 12.35 -32.31
C LYS A 441 2.05 11.92 -33.55
N MET A 442 1.48 10.73 -33.51
CA MET A 442 0.67 10.18 -34.60
C MET A 442 -0.48 9.35 -34.04
N GLY A 443 -1.69 9.93 -34.06
CA GLY A 443 -2.81 9.37 -33.31
C GLY A 443 -2.50 9.32 -31.80
N GLU A 444 -2.57 8.12 -31.23
CA GLU A 444 -2.21 7.86 -29.82
C GLU A 444 -0.72 7.54 -29.61
N ALA A 445 0.01 7.23 -30.69
CA ALA A 445 1.43 6.91 -30.58
C ALA A 445 2.26 8.19 -30.39
N VAL A 446 3.16 8.16 -29.42
CA VAL A 446 4.12 9.23 -29.12
C VAL A 446 5.52 8.64 -29.06
N GLU A 447 6.43 9.20 -29.87
CA GLU A 447 7.85 8.90 -29.81
C GLU A 447 8.64 10.18 -29.51
N GLN A 448 9.77 10.05 -28.80
CA GLN A 448 10.60 11.18 -28.41
C GLN A 448 12.09 10.95 -28.65
N LYS A 449 12.82 12.02 -28.98
CA LYS A 449 14.28 12.02 -29.19
C LYS A 449 14.93 13.26 -28.60
N LYS A 450 15.96 13.05 -27.77
CA LYS A 450 16.83 14.13 -27.30
C LYS A 450 17.77 14.60 -28.42
N ILE A 451 17.88 15.90 -28.59
CA ILE A 451 18.87 16.55 -29.46
C ILE A 451 19.68 17.58 -28.67
N VAL A 452 20.92 17.83 -29.11
CA VAL A 452 21.81 18.83 -28.52
C VAL A 452 22.18 19.86 -29.58
N LEU A 453 21.94 21.14 -29.27
CA LEU A 453 22.41 22.27 -30.06
C LEU A 453 23.67 22.83 -29.39
N ARG A 454 24.70 23.14 -30.18
CA ARG A 454 25.99 23.68 -29.71
C ARG A 454 26.22 25.10 -30.17
#